data_AF-G3AYV7-F1
#
_entry.id   AF-G3AYV7-F1
#
_cell.length_a   1.000
_cell.length_b   1.000
_cell.length_c   1.000
_cell.angle_alpha   90.00
_cell.angle_beta   90.00
_cell.angle_gamma   90.00
#
_symmetry.space_group_name_H-M   'P 1'
#
loop_
_entity.id
_entity.type
_entity.pdbx_description
1 polymer ?
#
loop_
_entity_poly.entity_id
_entity_poly.type
_entity_poly.pdbx_seq_one_letter_code
_entity_poly.pdbx_strand_id
1 'polypeptide(L)'
;MISKLYQRITLLVLLILAPLCIYVFNTNTGMSGDIHFLDSLTHLPIAIETPEKNVQISSLGDAKTPEEELLLENLLQLDECTIVNPLSRGFIDLRGLSAGGNEGRPIGWGAKGYDSGVNFTIGICSSPMKKLHDKSEIQDGMNSSLIGAYYKDPKSGQYVSIGEFNTVPKFRGRKLTLTYDGGSFCNIRDENGDKIRKSTLITLTCDREMHSKAAVSYIGNSNDCSYMFEMRSHHVCPTAVKGNSTNAFWIFLIIIASAVIGISSGNILYKQMKKPKRINI
;
A
#
# COMPACT_ATOMS: atom_id res chain seq x y z
N MET A 1 45.62 -17.57 -30.84
CA MET A 1 45.74 -17.94 -29.41
C MET A 1 44.52 -17.55 -28.56
N ILE A 2 43.85 -16.43 -28.87
CA ILE A 2 42.65 -15.93 -28.15
C ILE A 2 41.46 -16.92 -28.14
N SER A 3 41.30 -17.77 -29.15
CA SER A 3 40.18 -18.74 -29.22
C SER A 3 40.28 -19.88 -28.21
N LYS A 4 41.49 -20.37 -27.90
CA LYS A 4 41.69 -21.44 -26.91
C LYS A 4 41.56 -20.91 -25.48
N LEU A 5 41.95 -19.66 -25.26
CA LEU A 5 41.79 -18.98 -23.97
C LEU A 5 40.30 -18.67 -23.72
N TYR A 6 39.60 -18.12 -24.72
CA TYR A 6 38.16 -17.88 -24.64
C TYR A 6 37.37 -19.16 -24.42
N GLN A 7 37.64 -20.24 -25.16
CA GLN A 7 36.96 -21.52 -24.98
C GLN A 7 37.19 -22.11 -23.57
N ARG A 8 38.39 -21.96 -23.00
CA ARG A 8 38.69 -22.39 -21.62
C ARG A 8 37.95 -21.53 -20.59
N ILE A 9 37.87 -20.22 -20.81
CA ILE A 9 37.11 -19.31 -19.95
C ILE A 9 35.62 -19.61 -20.04
N THR A 10 35.05 -19.83 -21.22
CA THR A 10 33.63 -20.19 -21.37
C THR A 10 33.31 -21.51 -20.69
N LEU A 11 34.20 -22.50 -20.80
CA LEU A 11 34.01 -23.82 -20.18
C LEU A 11 34.17 -23.76 -18.65
N LEU A 12 35.09 -22.93 -18.14
CA LEU A 12 35.21 -22.64 -16.71
C LEU A 12 33.97 -21.89 -16.18
N VAL A 13 33.47 -20.90 -16.92
CA VAL A 13 32.27 -20.15 -16.57
C VAL A 13 31.04 -21.08 -16.57
N LEU A 14 30.90 -21.98 -17.53
CA LEU A 14 29.84 -22.99 -17.55
C LEU A 14 29.97 -24.01 -16.40
N LEU A 15 31.19 -24.45 -16.09
CA LEU A 15 31.46 -25.35 -14.97
C LEU A 15 31.24 -24.70 -13.61
N ILE A 16 31.32 -23.38 -13.49
CA ILE A 16 31.07 -22.66 -12.25
C ILE A 16 29.60 -22.25 -12.15
N LEU A 17 28.99 -21.75 -13.24
CA LEU A 17 27.61 -21.30 -13.25
C LEU A 17 26.61 -22.45 -13.22
N ALA A 18 26.87 -23.60 -13.83
CA ALA A 18 25.97 -24.74 -13.76
C ALA A 18 25.76 -25.27 -12.33
N PRO A 19 26.82 -25.54 -11.52
CA PRO A 19 26.64 -25.93 -10.14
C PRO A 19 26.16 -24.78 -9.25
N LEU A 20 26.45 -23.51 -9.55
CA LEU A 20 25.84 -22.37 -8.84
C LEU A 20 24.35 -22.28 -9.12
N CYS A 21 23.92 -22.47 -10.36
CA CYS A 21 22.51 -22.54 -10.71
C CYS A 21 21.83 -23.75 -10.05
N ILE A 22 22.45 -24.93 -10.09
CA ILE A 22 21.92 -26.13 -9.42
C ILE A 22 21.89 -25.96 -7.90
N TYR A 23 22.92 -25.36 -7.30
CA TYR A 23 22.97 -25.09 -5.87
C TYR A 23 21.90 -24.06 -5.48
N VAL A 24 21.76 -22.96 -6.22
CA VAL A 24 20.74 -21.93 -5.97
C VAL A 24 19.33 -22.48 -6.20
N PHE A 25 19.15 -23.37 -7.19
CA PHE A 25 17.90 -24.09 -7.44
C PHE A 25 17.60 -25.06 -6.30
N ASN A 26 18.58 -25.84 -5.84
CA ASN A 26 18.44 -26.78 -4.72
C ASN A 26 18.31 -26.09 -3.36
N THR A 27 18.83 -24.88 -3.17
CA THR A 27 18.60 -24.09 -1.96
C THR A 27 17.22 -23.42 -1.98
N ASN A 28 16.63 -23.23 -3.17
CA ASN A 28 15.27 -22.70 -3.34
C ASN A 28 14.22 -23.78 -3.64
N THR A 29 14.60 -25.06 -3.74
CA THR A 29 13.66 -26.19 -3.69
C THR A 29 13.20 -26.43 -2.24
N GLY A 30 12.68 -25.37 -1.63
CA GLY A 30 11.57 -25.41 -0.69
C GLY A 30 10.24 -25.10 -1.38
N MET A 31 10.20 -25.07 -2.73
CA MET A 31 8.99 -25.03 -3.54
C MET A 31 8.80 -26.39 -4.21
N SER A 32 8.03 -27.27 -3.56
CA SER A 32 7.18 -28.21 -4.28
C SER A 32 6.24 -27.36 -5.15
N GLY A 33 6.59 -27.23 -6.42
CA GLY A 33 5.63 -26.86 -7.44
C GLY A 33 4.93 -28.13 -7.87
N ASP A 34 3.73 -28.36 -7.33
CA ASP A 34 2.76 -29.27 -7.91
C ASP A 34 2.55 -28.85 -9.38
N ILE A 35 3.02 -29.67 -10.29
CA ILE A 35 2.68 -29.59 -11.71
C ILE A 35 1.28 -30.20 -11.83
N HIS A 36 0.25 -29.42 -11.51
CA HIS A 36 -1.15 -29.73 -11.81
C HIS A 36 -1.45 -29.58 -13.32
N PHE A 37 -0.64 -30.24 -14.17
CA PHE A 37 -0.90 -30.36 -15.61
C PHE A 37 -1.10 -31.81 -16.07
N LEU A 38 -0.84 -32.81 -15.21
CA LEU A 38 -0.91 -34.23 -15.59
C LEU A 38 -1.73 -35.08 -14.61
N ASP A 39 -2.96 -34.65 -14.30
CA ASP A 39 -3.87 -35.43 -13.44
C ASP A 39 -5.15 -35.83 -14.17
N SER A 40 -4.99 -36.42 -15.37
CA SER A 40 -6.08 -37.07 -16.10
C SER A 40 -5.95 -38.59 -16.15
N LEU A 41 -4.95 -39.18 -15.50
CA LEU A 41 -4.74 -40.63 -15.52
C LEU A 41 -4.13 -41.09 -14.19
N THR A 42 -4.98 -41.54 -13.27
CA THR A 42 -4.94 -42.86 -12.59
C THR A 42 -5.63 -42.78 -11.23
N HIS A 43 -6.80 -43.40 -11.14
CA HIS A 43 -7.47 -43.71 -9.89
C HIS A 43 -6.76 -44.86 -9.19
N LEU A 44 -6.30 -44.69 -7.95
CA LEU A 44 -6.21 -45.73 -6.90
C LEU A 44 -5.70 -45.12 -5.57
N PRO A 45 -6.39 -45.33 -4.43
CA PRO A 45 -5.97 -44.78 -3.14
C PRO A 45 -5.18 -45.81 -2.33
N ILE A 46 -4.05 -45.42 -1.75
CA ILE A 46 -3.43 -46.15 -0.63
C ILE A 46 -3.04 -45.13 0.44
N ALA A 47 -3.62 -45.31 1.63
CA ALA A 47 -3.35 -44.54 2.84
C ALA A 47 -2.17 -45.15 3.61
N ILE A 48 -1.22 -44.33 4.07
CA ILE A 48 -0.28 -44.68 5.16
C ILE A 48 0.00 -43.41 6.00
N GLU A 49 -0.02 -43.60 7.32
CA GLU A 49 0.08 -42.62 8.41
C GLU A 49 1.48 -41.98 8.62
N THR A 50 1.43 -40.81 9.26
CA THR A 50 2.40 -39.94 10.00
C THR A 50 3.72 -40.55 10.54
N PRO A 51 4.81 -39.78 10.86
CA PRO A 51 4.76 -38.51 11.62
C PRO A 51 5.81 -37.38 11.36
N GLU A 52 5.43 -36.18 11.84
CA GLU A 52 6.19 -34.99 12.33
C GLU A 52 7.65 -34.74 11.82
N LYS A 53 8.06 -33.56 11.37
CA LYS A 53 7.83 -32.19 11.88
C LYS A 53 8.44 -31.15 10.92
N ASN A 54 7.94 -29.91 11.01
CA ASN A 54 8.46 -28.63 10.48
C ASN A 54 7.79 -28.05 9.22
N VAL A 55 6.53 -27.64 9.45
CA VAL A 55 5.88 -26.36 9.06
C VAL A 55 6.32 -25.74 7.72
N GLN A 56 5.62 -26.16 6.66
CA GLN A 56 5.31 -25.31 5.51
C GLN A 56 3.83 -24.91 5.60
N ILE A 57 3.53 -23.62 5.50
CA ILE A 57 2.15 -23.14 5.37
C ILE A 57 1.93 -22.82 3.89
N SER A 58 1.40 -23.79 3.16
CA SER A 58 0.70 -23.60 1.88
C SER A 58 -0.77 -23.97 2.10
N SER A 59 -1.64 -22.98 1.85
CA SER A 59 -3.07 -23.05 1.54
C SER A 59 -3.95 -24.09 2.23
N LEU A 60 -4.93 -23.63 3.01
CA LEU A 60 -6.30 -24.13 2.87
C LEU A 60 -7.31 -23.11 3.41
N GLY A 61 -8.46 -23.06 2.76
CA GLY A 61 -9.60 -22.26 3.18
C GLY A 61 -10.25 -22.76 4.48
N ASP A 62 -11.15 -21.90 4.92
CA ASP A 62 -12.19 -22.05 5.95
C ASP A 62 -11.79 -22.15 7.44
N ALA A 63 -12.46 -21.27 8.18
CA ALA A 63 -12.52 -21.09 9.63
C ALA A 63 -11.24 -20.62 10.33
N LYS A 64 -11.03 -19.30 10.39
CA LYS A 64 -10.03 -18.70 11.29
C LYS A 64 -10.62 -18.43 12.68
N THR A 65 -9.98 -18.98 13.70
CA THR A 65 -10.29 -18.78 15.12
C THR A 65 -10.03 -17.32 15.53
N PRO A 66 -10.83 -16.72 16.44
CA PRO A 66 -10.68 -15.32 16.85
C PRO A 66 -9.29 -14.89 17.35
N GLU A 67 -8.49 -15.83 17.85
CA GLU A 67 -7.14 -15.56 18.37
C GLU A 67 -6.07 -15.41 17.27
N GLU A 68 -6.29 -15.97 16.08
CA GLU A 68 -5.34 -15.90 14.95
C GLU A 68 -5.57 -14.66 14.06
N GLU A 69 -6.70 -13.98 14.23
CA GLU A 69 -7.00 -12.67 13.64
C GLU A 69 -6.30 -11.55 14.42
N LEU A 70 -6.27 -11.65 15.76
CA LEU A 70 -5.60 -10.73 16.68
C LEU A 70 -4.06 -10.75 16.54
N LEU A 71 -3.48 -11.91 16.21
CA LEU A 71 -2.04 -12.03 15.98
C LEU A 71 -1.61 -11.45 14.62
N LEU A 72 -2.47 -11.52 13.60
CA LEU A 72 -2.19 -10.92 12.29
C LEU A 72 -2.33 -9.39 12.33
N GLU A 73 -3.20 -8.88 13.18
CA GLU A 73 -3.36 -7.45 13.45
C GLU A 73 -2.19 -6.86 14.26
N ASN A 74 -1.56 -7.66 15.12
CA ASN A 74 -0.34 -7.26 15.84
C ASN A 74 0.95 -7.47 15.03
N LEU A 75 0.98 -8.39 14.06
CA LEU A 75 2.16 -8.64 13.21
C LEU A 75 2.29 -7.65 12.03
N LEU A 76 1.19 -7.02 11.61
CA LEU A 76 1.20 -5.87 10.71
C LEU A 76 1.03 -4.60 11.55
N GLN A 77 2.13 -4.11 12.12
CA GLN A 77 2.18 -2.75 12.65
C GLN A 77 1.96 -1.80 11.47
N LEU A 78 0.69 -1.54 11.15
CA LEU A 78 0.26 -0.73 10.02
C LEU A 78 0.78 0.68 10.26
N ASP A 79 1.47 1.22 9.25
CA ASP A 79 1.92 2.59 9.27
C ASP A 79 0.72 3.53 9.49
N GLU A 80 0.95 4.63 10.21
CA GLU A 80 -0.04 5.70 10.36
C GLU A 80 -0.58 6.14 8.99
N CYS A 81 -1.87 6.44 8.92
CA CYS A 81 -2.57 6.82 7.69
C CYS A 81 -2.66 5.70 6.63
N THR A 82 -2.54 4.44 7.04
CA THR A 82 -2.78 3.27 6.17
C THR A 82 -3.81 2.33 6.78
N ILE A 83 -4.45 1.51 5.94
CA ILE A 83 -5.42 0.51 6.40
C ILE A 83 -5.58 -0.61 5.40
N VAL A 84 -5.90 -1.80 5.91
CA VAL A 84 -6.32 -2.95 5.09
C VAL A 84 -7.83 -3.10 5.19
N ASN A 85 -8.49 -3.27 4.04
CA ASN A 85 -9.92 -3.58 4.01
C ASN A 85 -10.16 -4.97 4.61
N PRO A 86 -11.00 -5.11 5.65
CA PRO A 86 -11.23 -6.40 6.30
C PRO A 86 -11.90 -7.42 5.37
N LEU A 87 -12.71 -6.97 4.42
CA LEU A 87 -13.45 -7.84 3.50
C LEU A 87 -12.63 -8.20 2.26
N SER A 88 -12.06 -7.21 1.58
CA SER A 88 -11.36 -7.42 0.31
C SER A 88 -9.86 -7.68 0.47
N ARG A 89 -9.32 -7.56 1.70
CA ARG A 89 -7.87 -7.61 2.01
C ARG A 89 -7.01 -6.64 1.20
N GLY A 90 -7.64 -5.61 0.59
CA GLY A 90 -6.94 -4.59 -0.18
C GLY A 90 -6.26 -3.58 0.73
N PHE A 91 -5.03 -3.20 0.43
CA PHE A 91 -4.27 -2.21 1.18
C PHE A 91 -4.55 -0.80 0.65
N ILE A 92 -4.76 0.16 1.54
CA ILE A 92 -5.04 1.55 1.20
C ILE A 92 -4.01 2.43 1.91
N ASP A 93 -3.32 3.26 1.13
CA ASP A 93 -2.31 4.20 1.61
C ASP A 93 -2.78 5.64 1.37
N LEU A 94 -3.14 6.33 2.45
CA LEU A 94 -3.63 7.70 2.40
C LEU A 94 -2.51 8.72 2.63
N ARG A 95 -1.25 8.31 2.83
CA ARG A 95 -0.14 9.23 3.10
C ARG A 95 0.09 10.23 1.99
N GLY A 96 -0.19 9.86 0.73
CA GLY A 96 -0.17 10.79 -0.42
C GLY A 96 -1.15 11.97 -0.31
N LEU A 97 -2.14 11.90 0.59
CA LEU A 97 -3.07 12.99 0.89
C LEU A 97 -2.69 13.79 2.13
N SER A 98 -1.68 13.33 2.88
CA SER A 98 -1.19 13.88 4.14
C SER A 98 0.11 14.66 3.93
N ALA A 99 0.46 15.50 4.90
CA ALA A 99 1.80 16.08 5.01
C ALA A 99 2.91 15.00 5.02
N GLY A 100 2.62 13.80 5.55
CA GLY A 100 3.57 12.68 5.59
C GLY A 100 4.05 12.23 4.20
N GLY A 101 3.19 12.31 3.18
CA GLY A 101 3.56 12.02 1.78
C GLY A 101 4.15 13.22 1.03
N ASN A 102 4.25 14.38 1.67
CA ASN A 102 4.67 15.64 1.05
C ASN A 102 5.80 16.32 1.82
N GLU A 103 6.81 15.54 2.23
CA GLU A 103 8.02 16.02 2.92
C GLU A 103 7.71 16.83 4.21
N GLY A 104 6.60 16.52 4.88
CA GLY A 104 6.17 17.25 6.07
C GLY A 104 5.52 18.61 5.78
N ARG A 105 5.35 19.00 4.51
CA ARG A 105 4.67 20.25 4.16
C ARG A 105 3.17 20.08 4.33
N PRO A 106 2.50 20.97 5.09
CA PRO A 106 1.06 20.86 5.35
C PRO A 106 0.26 20.98 4.06
N ILE A 107 -0.61 19.99 3.83
CA ILE A 107 -1.56 19.98 2.72
C ILE A 107 -2.97 20.19 3.30
N GLY A 108 -3.65 21.22 2.82
CA GLY A 108 -5.05 21.48 3.12
C GLY A 108 -5.91 21.33 1.88
N TRP A 109 -7.00 20.59 2.00
CA TRP A 109 -8.02 20.38 0.99
C TRP A 109 -9.19 21.31 1.27
N GLY A 110 -9.50 22.17 0.31
CA GLY A 110 -10.59 23.14 0.44
C GLY A 110 -11.95 22.53 0.06
N ALA A 111 -12.97 22.80 0.87
CA ALA A 111 -14.36 22.48 0.55
C ALA A 111 -15.23 23.74 0.69
N LYS A 112 -16.11 23.99 -0.27
CA LYS A 112 -17.04 25.13 -0.24
C LYS A 112 -18.34 24.72 0.45
N GLY A 113 -18.72 25.42 1.52
CA GLY A 113 -20.05 25.32 2.12
C GLY A 113 -20.97 26.38 1.54
N TYR A 114 -21.64 26.08 0.43
CA TYR A 114 -22.55 27.04 -0.22
C TYR A 114 -23.74 27.42 0.68
N ASP A 115 -24.20 26.46 1.48
CA ASP A 115 -25.26 26.57 2.48
C ASP A 115 -24.78 27.24 3.77
N SER A 116 -23.56 26.94 4.24
CA SER A 116 -23.00 27.53 5.47
C SER A 116 -22.38 28.91 5.26
N GLY A 117 -22.11 29.30 4.01
CA GLY A 117 -21.50 30.58 3.65
C GLY A 117 -20.01 30.69 3.99
N VAL A 118 -19.36 29.58 4.38
CA VAL A 118 -17.94 29.54 4.74
C VAL A 118 -17.17 28.50 3.92
N ASN A 119 -15.87 28.75 3.77
CA ASN A 119 -14.95 27.79 3.14
C ASN A 119 -14.23 27.01 4.22
N PHE A 120 -14.26 25.69 4.10
CA PHE A 120 -13.58 24.78 5.00
C PHE A 120 -12.22 24.37 4.44
N THR A 121 -11.27 24.15 5.33
CA THR A 121 -9.97 23.56 5.01
C THR A 121 -9.77 22.32 5.86
N ILE A 122 -9.49 21.19 5.21
CA ILE A 122 -9.42 19.86 5.82
C ILE A 122 -8.05 19.24 5.50
N GLY A 123 -7.35 18.74 6.51
CA GLY A 123 -6.17 17.89 6.35
C GLY A 123 -6.56 16.42 6.34
N ILE A 124 -5.69 15.57 5.81
CA ILE A 124 -5.84 14.10 5.89
C ILE A 124 -4.67 13.56 6.68
N CYS A 125 -4.94 12.86 7.77
CA CYS A 125 -3.96 12.34 8.74
C CYS A 125 -2.89 13.35 9.19
N SER A 126 -3.16 14.65 9.09
CA SER A 126 -2.20 15.71 9.38
C SER A 126 -2.93 17.05 9.49
N SER A 127 -2.27 18.04 10.10
CA SER A 127 -2.81 19.39 10.15
C SER A 127 -2.66 20.12 8.80
N PRO A 128 -3.72 20.79 8.30
CA PRO A 128 -3.66 21.60 7.10
C PRO A 128 -3.15 23.04 7.34
N MET A 129 -2.79 23.39 8.59
CA MET A 129 -2.33 24.73 8.94
C MET A 129 -0.93 25.00 8.38
N LYS A 130 -0.80 25.99 7.51
CA LYS A 130 0.48 26.36 6.86
C LYS A 130 1.44 27.09 7.80
N LYS A 131 0.90 27.76 8.81
CA LYS A 131 1.64 28.52 9.82
C LYS A 131 1.05 28.19 11.18
N LEU A 132 1.87 28.32 12.21
CA LEU A 132 1.39 28.31 13.58
C LEU A 132 0.69 29.64 13.84
N HIS A 133 -0.61 29.58 14.11
CA HIS A 133 -1.39 30.73 14.51
C HIS A 133 -1.33 30.88 16.03
N ASP A 134 -1.32 32.13 16.49
CA ASP A 134 -1.42 32.43 17.91
C ASP A 134 -2.77 31.97 18.45
N LYS A 135 -2.80 31.58 19.73
CA LYS A 135 -4.02 31.10 20.40
C LYS A 135 -5.16 32.13 20.37
N SER A 136 -4.86 33.41 20.21
CA SER A 136 -5.86 34.49 20.10
C SER A 136 -6.58 34.51 18.75
N GLU A 137 -5.97 33.97 17.70
CA GLU A 137 -6.57 33.86 16.37
C GLU A 137 -7.46 32.62 16.23
N ILE A 138 -7.37 31.67 17.16
CA ILE A 138 -8.11 30.41 17.15
C ILE A 138 -9.16 30.44 18.26
N GLN A 139 -10.40 30.12 17.90
CA GLN A 139 -11.48 29.99 18.87
C GLN A 139 -11.12 28.95 19.94
N ASP A 140 -11.35 29.30 21.21
CA ASP A 140 -11.04 28.49 22.40
C ASP A 140 -9.54 28.24 22.66
N GLY A 141 -8.63 28.97 21.99
CA GLY A 141 -7.19 28.95 22.30
C GLY A 141 -6.51 27.61 22.03
N MET A 142 -7.02 26.85 21.06
CA MET A 142 -6.56 25.51 20.76
C MET A 142 -5.19 25.50 20.05
N ASN A 143 -4.54 24.33 20.03
CA ASN A 143 -3.23 24.18 19.42
C ASN A 143 -3.33 24.04 17.90
N SER A 144 -2.85 25.06 17.16
CA SER A 144 -2.75 25.07 15.70
C SER A 144 -2.24 23.77 15.09
N SER A 145 -1.23 23.16 15.70
CA SER A 145 -0.56 21.96 15.16
C SER A 145 -1.44 20.71 15.16
N LEU A 146 -2.47 20.66 16.02
CA LEU A 146 -3.36 19.50 16.14
C LEU A 146 -4.64 19.63 15.33
N ILE A 147 -4.98 20.84 14.88
CA ILE A 147 -6.20 21.11 14.11
C ILE A 147 -6.15 20.29 12.82
N GLY A 148 -7.12 19.41 12.62
CA GLY A 148 -7.27 18.59 11.41
C GLY A 148 -8.21 19.19 10.39
N ALA A 149 -9.19 19.97 10.84
CA ALA A 149 -10.09 20.71 9.96
C ALA A 149 -10.57 22.00 10.62
N TYR A 150 -10.74 23.05 9.83
CA TYR A 150 -11.20 24.35 10.32
C TYR A 150 -11.94 25.14 9.25
N TYR A 151 -12.63 26.19 9.68
CA TYR A 151 -13.07 27.31 8.84
C TYR A 151 -12.71 28.64 9.50
N LYS A 152 -12.76 29.72 8.73
CA LYS A 152 -12.61 31.08 9.27
C LYS A 152 -13.99 31.67 9.44
N ASP A 153 -14.37 32.02 10.66
CA ASP A 153 -15.65 32.66 10.93
C ASP A 153 -15.63 34.09 10.39
N PRO A 154 -16.53 34.47 9.46
CA PRO A 154 -16.55 35.80 8.88
C PRO A 154 -16.92 36.89 9.91
N LYS A 155 -17.58 36.54 11.02
CA LYS A 155 -18.01 37.51 12.05
C LYS A 155 -16.88 37.86 13.01
N SER A 156 -16.30 36.85 13.65
CA SER A 156 -15.19 37.04 14.59
C SER A 156 -13.83 37.22 13.91
N GLY A 157 -13.68 36.74 12.67
CA GLY A 157 -12.41 36.67 11.97
C GLY A 157 -11.48 35.56 12.50
N GLN A 158 -11.91 34.77 13.49
CA GLN A 158 -11.12 33.71 14.10
C GLN A 158 -11.21 32.40 13.31
N TYR A 159 -10.18 31.57 13.47
CA TYR A 159 -10.18 30.20 13.02
C TYR A 159 -10.96 29.33 13.99
N VAL A 160 -12.00 28.66 13.50
CA VAL A 160 -12.81 27.73 14.26
C VAL A 160 -12.42 26.32 13.87
N SER A 161 -11.89 25.56 14.82
CA SER A 161 -11.56 24.17 14.58
C SER A 161 -12.80 23.29 14.69
N ILE A 162 -12.94 22.39 13.74
CA ILE A 162 -14.03 21.40 13.70
C ILE A 162 -13.52 19.98 14.01
N GLY A 163 -12.30 19.86 14.55
CA GLY A 163 -11.72 18.62 15.04
C GLY A 163 -10.19 18.59 14.94
N GLU A 164 -9.56 17.83 15.84
CA GLU A 164 -8.15 17.49 15.79
C GLU A 164 -7.90 16.34 14.81
N PHE A 165 -6.79 16.37 14.08
CA PHE A 165 -6.52 15.32 13.10
C PHE A 165 -6.28 13.98 13.79
N ASN A 166 -6.73 12.93 13.12
CA ASN A 166 -6.48 11.54 13.47
C ASN A 166 -5.78 10.87 12.28
N THR A 167 -4.86 9.96 12.57
CA THR A 167 -4.08 9.20 11.58
C THR A 167 -4.64 7.81 11.32
N VAL A 168 -5.65 7.37 12.07
CA VAL A 168 -6.22 6.02 11.97
C VAL A 168 -7.56 6.06 11.22
N PRO A 169 -7.59 5.77 9.91
CA PRO A 169 -8.85 5.62 9.19
C PRO A 169 -9.56 4.34 9.65
N LYS A 170 -10.89 4.28 9.49
CA LYS A 170 -11.73 3.15 9.94
C LYS A 170 -12.78 2.81 8.90
N PHE A 171 -12.98 1.52 8.65
CA PHE A 171 -14.12 1.06 7.87
C PHE A 171 -15.38 1.08 8.73
N ARG A 172 -16.43 1.76 8.25
CA ARG A 172 -17.78 1.72 8.80
C ARG A 172 -18.70 1.13 7.74
N GLY A 173 -19.10 -0.12 7.93
CA GLY A 173 -19.74 -0.91 6.89
C GLY A 173 -18.82 -1.03 5.66
N ARG A 174 -19.28 -0.51 4.51
CA ARG A 174 -18.51 -0.53 3.24
C ARG A 174 -17.79 0.78 2.93
N LYS A 175 -17.86 1.77 3.83
CA LYS A 175 -17.27 3.10 3.62
C LYS A 175 -16.01 3.24 4.46
N LEU A 176 -14.96 3.77 3.86
CA LEU A 176 -13.77 4.16 4.59
C LEU A 176 -14.00 5.56 5.16
N THR A 177 -13.72 5.74 6.45
CA THR A 177 -13.98 7.00 7.15
C THR A 177 -12.78 7.44 7.97
N LEU A 178 -12.63 8.74 8.14
CA LEU A 178 -11.68 9.36 9.06
C LEU A 178 -12.45 10.31 9.97
N THR A 179 -12.23 10.22 11.28
CA THR A 179 -13.00 10.98 12.29
C THR A 179 -12.07 11.86 13.10
N TYR A 180 -12.40 13.14 13.14
CA TYR A 180 -11.68 14.18 13.89
C TYR A 180 -12.59 14.67 14.99
N ASP A 181 -12.11 14.60 16.22
CA ASP A 181 -12.85 14.96 17.43
C ASP A 181 -12.09 16.07 18.17
N GLY A 182 -12.67 16.62 19.24
CA GLY A 182 -11.94 17.58 20.07
C GLY A 182 -11.79 18.99 19.48
N GLY A 183 -12.68 19.41 18.57
CA GLY A 183 -12.70 20.76 18.02
C GLY A 183 -13.07 21.85 19.03
N SER A 184 -13.33 23.05 18.52
CA SER A 184 -13.85 24.18 19.29
C SER A 184 -15.22 23.84 19.88
N PHE A 185 -15.65 24.56 20.91
CA PHE A 185 -16.93 24.29 21.55
C PHE A 185 -18.11 24.64 20.64
N CYS A 186 -19.17 23.86 20.77
CA CYS A 186 -20.46 24.10 20.15
C CYS A 186 -21.27 25.10 20.98
N ASN A 187 -22.24 25.74 20.33
CA ASN A 187 -23.19 26.62 21.03
C ASN A 187 -24.23 25.81 21.82
N ILE A 188 -24.36 24.53 21.50
CA ILE A 188 -25.21 23.57 22.21
C ILE A 188 -24.48 22.93 23.41
N ARG A 189 -25.26 22.56 24.41
CA ARG A 189 -24.81 21.86 25.61
C ARG A 189 -25.43 20.47 25.65
N ASP A 190 -24.75 19.55 26.32
CA ASP A 190 -25.25 18.21 26.57
C ASP A 190 -26.39 18.23 27.61
N GLU A 191 -27.07 17.09 27.80
CA GLU A 191 -28.13 16.90 28.80
C GLU A 191 -27.66 17.26 30.22
N ASN A 192 -26.37 17.05 30.50
CA ASN A 192 -25.72 17.39 31.76
C ASN A 192 -25.29 18.88 31.87
N GLY A 193 -25.50 19.68 30.82
CA GLY A 193 -25.13 21.09 30.76
C GLY A 193 -23.68 21.35 30.35
N ASP A 194 -22.92 20.31 30.02
CA ASP A 194 -21.53 20.40 29.56
C ASP A 194 -21.41 20.92 28.13
N LYS A 195 -20.30 21.61 27.84
CA LYS A 195 -20.03 22.10 26.48
C LYS A 195 -19.59 20.96 25.58
N ILE A 196 -20.30 20.75 24.49
CA ILE A 196 -19.95 19.75 23.47
C ILE A 196 -18.86 20.33 22.55
N ARG A 197 -17.94 19.51 22.07
CA ARG A 197 -16.91 19.90 21.10
C ARG A 197 -17.32 19.55 19.67
N LYS A 198 -16.90 20.38 18.73
CA LYS A 198 -17.11 20.13 17.30
C LYS A 198 -16.34 18.89 16.86
N SER A 199 -16.91 18.15 15.93
CA SER A 199 -16.31 16.97 15.33
C SER A 199 -16.55 16.93 13.82
N THR A 200 -15.69 16.21 13.12
CA THR A 200 -15.74 16.06 11.67
C THR A 200 -15.65 14.59 11.28
N LEU A 201 -16.55 14.18 10.39
CA LEU A 201 -16.54 12.88 9.73
C LEU A 201 -16.21 13.06 8.25
N ILE A 202 -15.11 12.48 7.82
CA ILE A 202 -14.68 12.49 6.43
C ILE A 202 -14.93 11.09 5.87
N THR A 203 -15.80 10.98 4.87
CA THR A 203 -15.99 9.74 4.11
C THR A 203 -15.02 9.75 2.93
N LEU A 204 -14.17 8.74 2.87
CA LEU A 204 -13.17 8.57 1.81
C LEU A 204 -13.73 7.63 0.74
N THR A 205 -13.84 8.14 -0.48
CA THR A 205 -14.34 7.40 -1.64
C THR A 205 -13.23 7.21 -2.67
N CYS A 206 -13.01 5.97 -3.10
CA CYS A 206 -12.10 5.65 -4.20
C CYS A 206 -12.67 6.17 -5.52
N ASP A 207 -11.85 6.95 -6.23
CA ASP A 207 -12.13 7.41 -7.57
C ASP A 207 -10.92 7.10 -8.45
N ARG A 208 -11.02 6.02 -9.26
CA ARG A 208 -9.92 5.54 -10.12
C ARG A 208 -9.76 6.36 -11.39
N GLU A 209 -10.82 7.02 -11.84
CA GLU A 209 -10.87 7.76 -13.11
C GLU A 209 -10.57 9.25 -12.91
N MET A 210 -10.33 9.65 -11.66
CA MET A 210 -9.92 11.01 -11.32
C MET A 210 -8.55 11.35 -11.94
N HIS A 211 -8.58 12.17 -12.99
CA HIS A 211 -7.39 12.78 -13.59
C HIS A 211 -6.91 14.04 -12.85
N SER A 212 -7.74 14.62 -11.98
CA SER A 212 -7.41 15.78 -11.15
C SER A 212 -6.83 15.38 -9.78
N LYS A 213 -6.32 16.38 -9.04
CA LYS A 213 -5.99 16.21 -7.62
C LYS A 213 -7.24 15.81 -6.82
N ALA A 214 -7.03 15.22 -5.64
CA ALA A 214 -8.12 14.86 -4.75
C ALA A 214 -9.03 16.07 -4.43
N ALA A 215 -10.32 15.80 -4.26
CA ALA A 215 -11.33 16.83 -4.05
C ALA A 215 -12.15 16.51 -2.80
N VAL A 216 -12.45 17.54 -2.01
CA VAL A 216 -13.30 17.42 -0.81
C VAL A 216 -14.60 18.20 -1.06
N SER A 217 -15.72 17.53 -0.81
CA SER A 217 -17.06 18.07 -0.89
C SER A 217 -17.65 18.17 0.51
N TYR A 218 -18.26 19.31 0.82
CA TYR A 218 -19.04 19.46 2.04
C TYR A 218 -20.41 18.82 1.83
N ILE A 219 -20.82 17.96 2.77
CA ILE A 219 -22.13 17.29 2.74
C ILE A 219 -23.13 18.09 3.56
N GLY A 220 -22.71 18.57 4.74
CA GLY A 220 -23.56 19.29 5.67
C GLY A 220 -23.04 19.21 7.09
N ASN A 221 -23.82 19.75 8.02
CA ASN A 221 -23.58 19.66 9.45
C ASN A 221 -24.87 19.36 10.23
N SER A 222 -24.70 18.87 11.45
CA SER A 222 -25.78 18.72 12.43
C SER A 222 -25.53 19.65 13.60
N ASN A 223 -26.49 20.55 13.87
CA ASN A 223 -26.49 21.51 14.98
C ASN A 223 -25.19 22.34 15.10
N ASP A 224 -24.56 22.69 13.97
CA ASP A 224 -23.26 23.37 13.90
C ASP A 224 -22.12 22.70 14.69
N CYS A 225 -22.28 21.42 15.01
CA CYS A 225 -21.40 20.68 15.91
C CYS A 225 -20.72 19.49 15.23
N SER A 226 -21.46 18.72 14.42
CA SER A 226 -20.90 17.59 13.68
C SER A 226 -20.90 17.89 12.18
N TYR A 227 -19.72 17.88 11.56
CA TYR A 227 -19.52 18.23 10.16
C TYR A 227 -19.23 16.98 9.34
N MET A 228 -19.81 16.90 8.14
CA MET A 228 -19.69 15.73 7.27
C MET A 228 -19.12 16.15 5.92
N PHE A 229 -18.07 15.45 5.49
CA PHE A 229 -17.40 15.69 4.21
C PHE A 229 -17.26 14.38 3.43
N GLU A 230 -17.26 14.48 2.11
CA GLU A 230 -16.84 13.40 1.22
C GLU A 230 -15.54 13.80 0.52
N MET A 231 -14.51 12.97 0.61
CA MET A 231 -13.29 13.15 -0.15
C MET A 231 -13.16 12.05 -1.21
N ARG A 232 -12.98 12.45 -2.46
CA ARG A 232 -12.72 11.56 -3.59
C ARG A 232 -11.26 11.63 -3.97
N SER A 233 -10.64 10.47 -4.15
CA SER A 233 -9.22 10.35 -4.52
C SER A 233 -8.87 8.97 -5.06
N HIS A 234 -7.87 8.91 -5.95
CA HIS A 234 -7.27 7.66 -6.39
C HIS A 234 -6.46 6.97 -5.28
N HIS A 235 -5.95 7.72 -4.28
CA HIS A 235 -5.21 7.16 -3.14
C HIS A 235 -6.08 6.29 -2.21
N VAL A 236 -7.40 6.46 -2.25
CA VAL A 236 -8.35 5.68 -1.44
C VAL A 236 -8.59 4.30 -2.08
N CYS A 237 -8.15 4.09 -3.31
CA CYS A 237 -8.37 2.84 -4.01
C CYS A 237 -7.49 1.72 -3.46
N PRO A 238 -8.07 0.53 -3.21
CA PRO A 238 -7.30 -0.59 -2.70
C PRO A 238 -6.25 -1.02 -3.72
N THR A 239 -5.02 -1.16 -3.25
CA THR A 239 -3.88 -1.67 -3.98
C THR A 239 -3.54 -3.07 -3.45
N ALA A 240 -2.98 -3.91 -4.32
CA ALA A 240 -2.42 -5.18 -3.85
C ALA A 240 -1.29 -4.91 -2.85
N VAL A 241 -1.21 -5.72 -1.80
CA VAL A 241 -0.09 -5.66 -0.85
C VAL A 241 1.20 -5.85 -1.65
N LYS A 242 2.18 -4.96 -1.48
CA LYS A 242 3.50 -5.08 -2.11
C LYS A 242 4.17 -6.35 -1.58
N GLY A 243 3.98 -7.46 -2.29
CA GLY A 243 4.79 -8.65 -2.12
C GLY A 243 6.22 -8.36 -2.58
N ASN A 244 7.20 -8.92 -1.89
CA ASN A 244 8.62 -8.80 -2.21
C ASN A 244 8.81 -9.11 -3.70
N SER A 245 9.10 -8.08 -4.49
CA SER A 245 9.13 -8.13 -5.97
C SER A 245 10.41 -8.78 -6.50
N THR A 246 11.07 -9.59 -5.67
CA THR A 246 12.26 -10.39 -5.99
C THR A 246 12.01 -11.30 -7.20
N ASN A 247 10.75 -11.68 -7.44
CA ASN A 247 10.36 -12.52 -8.57
C ASN A 247 10.59 -11.85 -9.94
N ALA A 248 10.46 -10.52 -10.04
CA ALA A 248 10.66 -9.82 -11.31
C ALA A 248 12.15 -9.75 -11.70
N PHE A 249 13.04 -9.65 -10.71
CA PHE A 249 14.49 -9.65 -10.93
C PHE A 249 14.98 -10.98 -11.52
N TRP A 250 14.47 -12.10 -11.01
CA TRP A 250 14.82 -13.43 -11.51
C TRP A 250 14.37 -13.67 -12.95
N ILE A 251 13.17 -13.23 -13.31
CA ILE A 251 12.66 -13.34 -14.68
C ILE A 251 13.58 -12.61 -15.66
N PHE A 252 14.04 -11.40 -15.30
CA PHE A 252 14.94 -10.63 -16.15
C PHE A 252 16.29 -11.31 -16.35
N LEU A 253 16.86 -11.90 -15.29
CA LEU A 253 18.14 -12.63 -15.41
C LEU A 253 18.04 -13.89 -16.26
N ILE A 254 16.94 -14.63 -16.20
CA ILE A 254 16.74 -15.84 -17.02
C ILE A 254 16.66 -15.50 -18.51
N ILE A 255 15.99 -14.39 -18.86
CA ILE A 255 15.89 -13.93 -20.25
C ILE A 255 17.28 -13.56 -20.80
N ILE A 256 18.07 -12.80 -20.02
CA ILE A 256 19.45 -12.44 -20.43
C ILE A 256 20.31 -13.69 -20.58
N ALA A 257 20.23 -14.63 -19.65
CA ALA A 257 21.00 -15.87 -19.71
C ALA A 257 20.69 -16.69 -20.97
N SER A 258 19.41 -16.85 -21.31
CA SER A 258 19.00 -17.60 -22.51
C SER A 258 19.48 -16.94 -23.81
N ALA A 259 19.42 -15.61 -23.90
CA ALA A 259 19.94 -14.86 -25.04
C ALA A 259 21.46 -15.06 -25.23
N VAL A 260 22.23 -15.00 -24.14
CA VAL A 260 23.69 -15.23 -24.18
C VAL A 260 24.00 -16.65 -24.64
N ILE A 261 23.26 -17.65 -24.16
CA ILE A 261 23.45 -19.06 -24.56
C ILE A 261 23.16 -19.26 -26.05
N GLY A 262 22.08 -18.67 -26.57
CA GLY A 262 21.73 -18.73 -27.99
C GLY A 262 22.82 -18.11 -28.90
N ILE A 263 23.31 -16.92 -28.55
CA ILE A 263 24.35 -16.22 -29.31
C ILE A 263 25.68 -16.99 -29.27
N SER A 264 26.00 -17.60 -28.13
CA SER A 264 27.24 -18.36 -27.94
C SER A 264 27.24 -19.65 -28.76
N SER A 265 26.15 -20.42 -28.71
CA SER A 265 26.01 -21.69 -29.43
C SER A 265 26.03 -21.51 -30.95
N GLY A 266 25.33 -20.49 -31.49
CA GLY A 266 25.36 -20.15 -32.91
C GLY A 266 26.76 -19.78 -33.43
N ASN A 267 27.51 -18.98 -32.65
CA ASN A 267 28.88 -18.59 -33.00
C ASN A 267 29.86 -19.78 -32.99
N ILE A 268 29.66 -20.76 -32.13
CA ILE A 268 30.47 -21.99 -32.09
C ILE A 268 30.18 -22.85 -33.32
N LEU A 269 28.91 -23.04 -33.67
CA LEU A 269 28.52 -23.86 -34.83
C LEU A 269 29.00 -23.26 -36.15
N TYR A 270 28.88 -21.94 -36.32
CA TYR A 270 29.40 -21.23 -37.50
C TYR A 270 30.91 -21.45 -37.67
N LYS A 271 31.68 -21.43 -36.58
CA LYS A 271 33.14 -21.67 -36.62
C LYS A 271 33.50 -23.14 -36.92
N GLN A 272 32.64 -24.10 -36.58
CA GLN A 272 32.87 -25.51 -36.90
C GLN A 272 32.66 -25.79 -38.39
N MET A 273 31.61 -25.20 -39.00
CA MET A 273 31.32 -25.42 -40.43
C MET A 273 32.35 -24.76 -41.37
N LYS A 274 33.01 -23.68 -40.95
CA LYS A 274 33.96 -22.93 -41.78
C LYS A 274 35.39 -23.48 -41.76
N LYS A 275 35.68 -24.59 -41.06
CA LYS A 275 37.00 -25.21 -41.10
C LYS A 275 37.25 -25.82 -42.50
N PRO A 276 38.25 -25.35 -43.27
CA PRO A 276 38.53 -25.91 -44.58
C PRO A 276 38.99 -27.37 -44.44
N LYS A 277 38.37 -28.28 -45.20
CA LYS A 277 38.89 -29.64 -45.38
C LYS A 277 40.28 -29.54 -46.02
N ARG A 278 41.33 -29.88 -45.26
CA ARG A 278 42.63 -30.19 -45.88
C ARG A 278 42.48 -31.50 -46.64
N ILE A 279 42.31 -31.40 -47.95
CA ILE A 279 42.50 -32.52 -48.87
C ILE A 279 44.02 -32.64 -49.03
N ASN A 280 44.62 -33.63 -48.39
CA ASN A 280 45.99 -34.04 -48.71
C ASN A 280 45.90 -34.99 -49.91
N ILE A 281 46.49 -34.57 -51.03
CA ILE A 281 46.87 -35.40 -52.18
C ILE A 281 48.25 -36.00 -51.86
#